data_AF-A0A0F7WS98-F1
#
_entry.id   AF-A0A0F7WS98-F1
#
_cell.length_a   1.000
_cell.length_b   1.000
_cell.length_c   1.000
_cell.angle_alpha   90.00
_cell.angle_beta   90.00
_cell.angle_gamma   90.00
#
_symmetry.space_group_name_H-M   'P 1'
#
loop_
_entity.id
_entity.type
_entity.pdbx_description
1 polymer ?
#
loop_
_entity_poly.entity_id
_entity_poly.type
_entity_poly.pdbx_seq_one_letter_code
_entity_poly.pdbx_strand_id
1 'polypeptide(L)'
;MALKFHLIHKSKKSQARVGQIETSHGVIDTPAFVPVATHGALKGVIDHSDIPLLFCNTYHLLLHPGPEAVAKLGGLHQFMGRQAPIITDSGGFQIFSLAYGSVAEEIKSCGKKKGTSSLVKITDEGAWFKSYRDGRKLFLSPELSVQAQKDLGADIIIPLDELLPFHTDQEYFLTSCSRTYVWEKRSLEYHRKDPRHQSMYGVIHGGLDPEQRRIGVRFVEDEPFDGSAIGGSLGRNLQEMSEVVKITTSFLSKERPVHLLGIGDLPSIYAMVGFGIDSFDSSYPTKAARHGLILSKAGPIKIGQQKYSQDSSTIDPSCSCLTCLSGISRAYLRHLFKVREPNAAIWASIHNLHHMQQVMKEIREAILKDEI
;
A
#
# COMPACT_ATOMS: atom_id res chain seq x y z
N MET A 1 -9.55 -20.25 -3.05
CA MET A 1 -8.32 -21.04 -2.79
C MET A 1 -7.56 -20.37 -1.66
N ALA A 2 -6.83 -21.10 -0.80
CA ALA A 2 -5.89 -20.44 0.14
C ALA A 2 -4.68 -19.91 -0.64
N LEU A 3 -4.14 -18.75 -0.23
CA LEU A 3 -2.97 -18.16 -0.86
C LEU A 3 -1.77 -19.12 -0.83
N LYS A 4 -1.04 -19.20 -1.95
CA LYS A 4 0.21 -19.96 -2.02
C LYS A 4 1.33 -19.05 -2.47
N PHE A 5 2.47 -19.14 -1.80
CA PHE A 5 3.68 -18.45 -2.20
C PHE A 5 4.70 -19.43 -2.75
N HIS A 6 5.14 -19.18 -3.98
CA HIS A 6 6.16 -19.95 -4.66
C HIS A 6 7.42 -19.11 -4.79
N LEU A 7 8.47 -19.48 -4.06
CA LEU A 7 9.79 -18.88 -4.24
C LEU A 7 10.41 -19.45 -5.53
N ILE A 8 10.65 -18.59 -6.52
CA ILE A 8 11.21 -18.97 -7.82
C ILE A 8 12.73 -18.87 -7.79
N HIS A 9 13.25 -17.74 -7.32
CA HIS A 9 14.68 -17.49 -7.23
C HIS A 9 15.00 -16.64 -6.02
N LYS A 10 16.15 -16.92 -5.41
CA LYS A 10 16.73 -16.07 -4.38
C LYS A 10 18.10 -15.62 -4.85
N SER A 11 18.35 -14.31 -4.77
CA SER A 11 19.65 -13.75 -5.11
C SER A 11 20.77 -14.33 -4.26
N LYS A 12 21.94 -14.48 -4.87
CA LYS A 12 23.20 -14.82 -4.18
C LYS A 12 23.88 -13.61 -3.52
N LYS A 13 23.48 -12.37 -3.85
CA LYS A 13 24.11 -11.14 -3.34
C LYS A 13 23.38 -10.51 -2.16
N SER A 14 22.08 -10.75 -2.04
CA SER A 14 21.24 -10.14 -1.02
C SER A 14 20.11 -11.08 -0.57
N GLN A 15 19.15 -10.56 0.20
CA GLN A 15 17.94 -11.31 0.54
C GLN A 15 16.83 -11.15 -0.51
N ALA A 16 17.09 -10.41 -1.60
CA ALA A 16 16.13 -10.24 -2.68
C ALA A 16 15.71 -11.58 -3.28
N ARG A 17 14.43 -11.67 -3.61
CA ARG A 17 13.79 -12.88 -4.12
C ARG A 17 12.77 -12.54 -5.19
N VAL A 18 12.64 -13.46 -6.15
CA VAL A 18 11.53 -13.52 -7.09
C VAL A 18 10.64 -14.67 -6.69
N GLY A 19 9.35 -14.39 -6.59
CA GLY A 19 8.34 -15.39 -6.29
C GLY A 19 7.02 -15.11 -6.98
N GLN A 20 6.05 -15.98 -6.71
CA GLN A 20 4.68 -15.87 -7.20
C GLN A 20 3.71 -16.09 -6.04
N ILE A 21 2.78 -15.16 -5.89
CA ILE A 21 1.64 -15.30 -4.98
C ILE A 21 0.44 -15.72 -5.80
N GLU A 22 -0.05 -16.93 -5.60
CA GLU A 22 -1.27 -17.44 -6.23
C GLU A 22 -2.47 -17.18 -5.33
N THR A 23 -3.53 -16.61 -5.91
CA THR A 23 -4.80 -16.31 -5.24
C THR A 23 -5.98 -16.86 -6.05
N SER A 24 -7.21 -16.69 -5.57
CA SER A 24 -8.43 -17.02 -6.33
C SER A 24 -8.58 -16.24 -7.64
N HIS A 25 -8.08 -15.00 -7.69
CA HIS A 25 -8.31 -14.08 -8.80
C HIS A 25 -7.07 -13.90 -9.69
N GLY A 26 -5.99 -14.64 -9.46
CA GLY A 26 -4.82 -14.62 -10.32
C GLY A 26 -3.49 -14.74 -9.59
N VAL A 27 -2.41 -14.58 -10.34
CA VAL A 27 -1.03 -14.71 -9.88
C VAL A 27 -0.37 -13.33 -9.82
N ILE A 28 0.43 -13.10 -8.80
CA ILE A 28 1.19 -11.86 -8.58
C ILE A 28 2.67 -12.21 -8.55
N ASP A 29 3.44 -11.73 -9.54
CA ASP A 29 4.89 -11.87 -9.55
C ASP A 29 5.52 -10.88 -8.56
N THR A 30 6.44 -11.36 -7.71
CA THR A 30 7.14 -10.55 -6.69
C THR A 30 8.63 -10.35 -7.05
N PRO A 31 9.25 -9.19 -6.74
CA PRO A 31 8.66 -8.03 -6.06
C PRO A 31 7.60 -7.30 -6.90
N ALA A 32 6.54 -6.83 -6.26
CA ALA A 32 5.41 -6.14 -6.88
C ALA A 32 5.19 -4.73 -6.33
N PHE A 33 4.75 -3.81 -7.18
CA PHE A 33 4.24 -2.51 -6.77
C PHE A 33 2.72 -2.51 -6.88
N VAL A 34 2.06 -2.15 -5.78
CA VAL A 34 0.62 -2.23 -5.59
C VAL A 34 0.02 -0.83 -5.57
N PRO A 35 -0.66 -0.39 -6.64
CA PRO A 35 -1.29 0.91 -6.69
C PRO A 35 -2.47 1.00 -5.72
N VAL A 36 -2.62 2.16 -5.07
CA VAL A 36 -3.72 2.39 -4.11
C VAL A 36 -4.95 3.01 -4.77
N ALA A 37 -6.05 2.26 -4.75
CA ALA A 37 -7.40 2.64 -5.14
C ALA A 37 -8.23 3.06 -3.91
N THR A 38 -8.18 4.35 -3.59
CA THR A 38 -8.78 4.92 -2.36
C THR A 38 -10.27 4.62 -2.19
N HIS A 39 -11.05 4.61 -3.27
CA HIS A 39 -12.51 4.41 -3.25
C HIS A 39 -12.92 3.20 -4.09
N GLY A 40 -12.07 2.18 -4.18
CA GLY A 40 -12.25 1.11 -5.17
C GLY A 40 -12.05 1.60 -6.60
N ALA A 41 -11.34 2.71 -6.79
CA ALA A 41 -11.00 3.27 -8.09
C ALA A 41 -9.60 3.90 -8.07
N LEU A 42 -8.81 3.63 -9.11
CA LEU A 42 -7.56 4.33 -9.38
C LEU A 42 -7.84 5.70 -9.98
N LYS A 43 -7.31 6.75 -9.35
CA LYS A 43 -7.57 8.13 -9.78
C LYS A 43 -6.92 8.38 -11.14
N GLY A 44 -7.75 8.52 -12.18
CA GLY A 44 -7.32 8.81 -13.55
C GLY A 44 -6.92 7.58 -14.35
N VAL A 45 -7.41 6.39 -13.99
CA VAL A 45 -7.10 5.13 -14.68
C VAL A 45 -8.37 4.31 -14.78
N ILE A 46 -8.77 4.00 -16.01
CA ILE A 46 -9.97 3.19 -16.32
C ILE A 46 -9.55 1.74 -16.54
N ASP A 47 -8.58 1.53 -17.41
CA ASP A 47 -8.00 0.21 -17.64
C ASP A 47 -6.87 -0.06 -16.62
N HIS A 48 -7.08 -1.07 -15.79
CA HIS A 48 -6.14 -1.54 -14.78
C HIS A 48 -5.85 -3.04 -14.95
N SER A 49 -6.00 -3.57 -16.16
CA SER A 49 -5.73 -4.98 -16.50
C SER A 49 -4.25 -5.33 -16.31
N ASP A 50 -3.34 -4.41 -16.64
CA ASP A 50 -1.89 -4.56 -16.47
C ASP A 50 -1.40 -4.42 -15.01
N ILE A 51 -2.30 -4.28 -14.04
CA ILE A 51 -1.97 -4.11 -12.62
C ILE A 51 -2.31 -5.42 -11.89
N PRO A 52 -1.30 -6.24 -11.51
CA PRO A 52 -1.52 -7.58 -10.95
C PRO A 52 -2.24 -7.56 -9.60
N LEU A 53 -1.90 -6.62 -8.72
CA LEU A 53 -2.53 -6.48 -7.40
C LEU A 53 -2.95 -5.01 -7.20
N LEU A 54 -4.14 -4.81 -6.63
CA LEU A 54 -4.68 -3.49 -6.34
C LEU A 54 -4.97 -3.36 -4.85
N PHE A 55 -4.54 -2.25 -4.24
CA PHE A 55 -4.81 -1.97 -2.83
C PHE A 55 -6.07 -1.10 -2.70
N CYS A 56 -7.09 -1.58 -2.00
CA CYS A 56 -8.33 -0.84 -1.77
C CYS A 56 -8.45 -0.43 -0.30
N ASN A 57 -8.73 0.86 -0.04
CA ASN A 57 -8.85 1.35 1.33
C ASN A 57 -10.24 1.05 1.91
N THR A 58 -10.29 0.18 2.91
CA THR A 58 -11.50 -0.21 3.61
C THR A 58 -12.15 0.96 4.31
N TYR A 59 -11.37 1.89 4.90
CA TYR A 59 -11.94 3.07 5.58
C TYR A 59 -12.91 3.87 4.71
N HIS A 60 -12.55 4.12 3.45
CA HIS A 60 -13.41 4.90 2.56
C HIS A 60 -14.64 4.10 2.10
N LEU A 61 -14.46 2.81 1.86
CA LEU A 61 -15.52 1.89 1.43
C LEU A 61 -16.51 1.60 2.55
N LEU A 62 -16.06 1.60 3.81
CA LEU A 62 -16.90 1.59 5.02
C LEU A 62 -17.85 2.78 5.05
N LEU A 63 -17.34 3.97 4.74
CA LEU A 63 -18.15 5.19 4.74
C LEU A 63 -19.10 5.26 3.55
N HIS A 64 -18.68 4.76 2.39
CA HIS A 64 -19.48 4.73 1.18
C HIS A 64 -18.85 3.85 0.09
N PRO A 65 -19.63 2.98 -0.57
CA PRO A 65 -21.08 2.82 -0.42
C PRO A 65 -21.48 1.99 0.81
N GLY A 66 -20.51 1.50 1.59
CA GLY A 66 -20.70 0.54 2.67
C GLY A 66 -20.41 -0.89 2.19
N PRO A 67 -19.75 -1.74 2.99
CA PRO A 67 -19.34 -3.08 2.58
C PRO A 67 -20.54 -3.97 2.25
N GLU A 68 -21.65 -3.86 2.98
CA GLU A 68 -22.88 -4.61 2.70
C GLU A 68 -23.46 -4.31 1.30
N ALA A 69 -23.39 -3.05 0.86
CA ALA A 69 -23.86 -2.65 -0.46
C ALA A 69 -22.96 -3.25 -1.56
N VAL A 70 -21.65 -3.26 -1.34
CA VAL A 70 -20.68 -3.89 -2.25
C VAL A 70 -20.89 -5.41 -2.29
N ALA A 71 -21.09 -6.06 -1.14
CA ALA A 71 -21.34 -7.49 -1.05
C ALA A 71 -22.59 -7.92 -1.84
N LYS A 72 -23.68 -7.15 -1.72
CA LYS A 72 -24.92 -7.38 -2.49
C LYS A 72 -24.72 -7.28 -4.00
N LEU A 73 -23.70 -6.55 -4.44
CA LEU A 73 -23.31 -6.41 -5.85
C LEU A 73 -22.19 -7.38 -6.26
N GLY A 74 -21.90 -8.39 -5.44
CA GLY A 74 -20.94 -9.46 -5.75
C GLY A 74 -19.50 -9.18 -5.32
N GLY A 75 -19.28 -8.25 -4.38
CA GLY A 75 -17.95 -7.89 -3.89
C GLY A 75 -17.24 -6.86 -4.79
N LEU A 76 -16.07 -6.39 -4.36
CA LEU A 76 -15.32 -5.34 -5.05
C LEU A 76 -14.95 -5.73 -6.48
N HIS A 77 -14.55 -6.97 -6.70
CA HIS A 77 -14.20 -7.50 -8.01
C HIS A 77 -15.32 -7.25 -9.03
N GLN A 78 -16.56 -7.67 -8.73
CA GLN A 78 -17.71 -7.43 -9.61
C GLN A 78 -18.10 -5.95 -9.64
N PHE A 79 -18.12 -5.29 -8.49
CA PHE A 79 -18.54 -3.88 -8.37
C PHE A 79 -17.69 -2.93 -9.23
N MET A 80 -16.38 -3.20 -9.38
CA MET A 80 -15.48 -2.37 -10.17
C MET A 80 -15.10 -2.97 -11.54
N GLY A 81 -15.62 -4.15 -11.88
CA GLY A 81 -15.28 -4.84 -13.13
C GLY A 81 -13.84 -5.36 -13.19
N ARG A 82 -13.28 -5.78 -12.06
CA ARG A 82 -11.90 -6.29 -11.93
C ARG A 82 -11.88 -7.79 -11.74
N GLN A 83 -11.03 -8.48 -12.51
CA GLN A 83 -10.81 -9.93 -12.39
C GLN A 83 -9.51 -10.30 -11.70
N ALA A 84 -8.59 -9.36 -11.52
CA ALA A 84 -7.28 -9.58 -10.90
C ALA A 84 -7.31 -9.28 -9.39
N PRO A 85 -6.37 -9.81 -8.60
CA PRO A 85 -6.44 -9.78 -7.14
C PRO A 85 -6.53 -8.38 -6.51
N ILE A 86 -7.15 -8.34 -5.34
CA ILE A 86 -7.29 -7.15 -4.49
C ILE A 86 -6.73 -7.44 -3.08
N ILE A 87 -5.99 -6.46 -2.53
CA ILE A 87 -5.64 -6.39 -1.11
C ILE A 87 -6.42 -5.24 -0.47
N THR A 88 -6.95 -5.44 0.73
CA THR A 88 -7.59 -4.39 1.53
C THR A 88 -6.86 -4.14 2.83
N ASP A 89 -6.81 -2.88 3.25
CA ASP A 89 -6.38 -2.53 4.61
C ASP A 89 -7.49 -2.73 5.65
N SER A 90 -7.12 -2.58 6.91
CA SER A 90 -8.07 -2.61 8.02
C SER A 90 -8.91 -1.33 8.16
N GLY A 91 -8.49 -0.24 7.53
CA GLY A 91 -8.98 1.12 7.75
C GLY A 91 -8.38 1.84 8.97
N GLY A 92 -7.51 1.17 9.75
CA GLY A 92 -6.85 1.75 10.92
C GLY A 92 -5.97 2.96 10.55
N PHE A 93 -5.11 2.80 9.54
CA PHE A 93 -4.22 3.87 9.07
C PHE A 93 -4.95 5.19 8.81
N GLN A 94 -6.12 5.18 8.16
CA GLN A 94 -6.89 6.39 7.85
C GLN A 94 -7.58 6.97 9.08
N ILE A 95 -8.08 6.13 10.00
CA ILE A 95 -8.64 6.60 11.28
C ILE A 95 -7.59 7.42 12.04
N PHE A 96 -6.36 6.94 12.11
CA PHE A 96 -5.30 7.61 12.88
C PHE A 96 -4.65 8.76 12.11
N SER A 97 -4.38 8.60 10.81
CA SER A 97 -3.78 9.69 10.01
C SER A 97 -4.72 10.89 9.79
N LEU A 98 -6.04 10.68 9.74
CA LEU A 98 -6.99 11.80 9.71
C LEU A 98 -7.17 12.47 11.08
N ALA A 99 -6.81 11.78 12.16
CA ALA A 99 -6.90 12.31 13.52
C ALA A 99 -5.64 13.08 13.93
N TYR A 100 -4.47 12.54 13.63
CA TYR A 100 -3.17 13.08 14.02
C TYR A 100 -2.47 13.87 12.90
N GLY A 101 -2.90 13.71 11.64
CA GLY A 101 -2.15 14.12 10.45
C GLY A 101 -1.34 12.96 9.87
N SER A 102 -0.94 13.02 8.59
CA SER A 102 -0.11 11.94 8.03
C SER A 102 1.31 11.98 8.61
N VAL A 103 1.94 10.82 8.82
CA VAL A 103 3.33 10.71 9.34
C VAL A 103 4.31 11.56 8.51
N ALA A 104 4.14 11.60 7.19
CA ALA A 104 4.94 12.42 6.29
C ALA A 104 4.71 13.94 6.47
N GLU A 105 3.51 14.36 6.87
CA GLU A 105 3.19 15.75 7.19
C GLU A 105 3.69 16.13 8.59
N GLU A 106 3.69 15.21 9.55
CA GLU A 106 4.24 15.42 10.90
C GLU A 106 5.76 15.61 10.85
N ILE A 107 6.47 14.71 10.17
CA ILE A 107 7.93 14.79 9.95
C ILE A 107 8.31 16.11 9.28
N LYS A 108 7.50 16.60 8.34
CA LYS A 108 7.74 17.88 7.65
C LYS A 108 7.29 19.11 8.44
N SER A 109 6.37 18.97 9.39
CA SER A 109 5.78 20.11 10.12
C SER A 109 6.36 20.33 11.51
N CYS A 110 7.31 19.50 11.96
CA CYS A 110 7.92 19.57 13.28
C CYS A 110 6.88 19.80 14.40
N GLY A 111 5.77 19.04 14.35
CA GLY A 111 4.73 19.06 15.39
C GLY A 111 3.78 20.27 15.40
N LYS A 112 3.77 21.15 14.39
CA LYS A 112 2.97 22.41 14.43
C LYS A 112 1.54 22.34 13.89
N LYS A 113 1.07 21.22 13.30
CA LYS A 113 -0.32 21.11 12.80
C LYS A 113 -1.20 20.28 13.73
N LYS A 114 -2.25 20.90 14.29
CA LYS A 114 -3.38 20.19 14.92
C LYS A 114 -4.24 19.55 13.83
N GLY A 115 -4.29 18.22 13.78
CA GLY A 115 -5.23 17.49 12.92
C GLY A 115 -6.69 17.84 13.23
N THR A 116 -7.58 17.65 12.26
CA THR A 116 -9.02 17.65 12.51
C THR A 116 -9.34 16.43 13.39
N SER A 117 -9.80 16.62 14.64
CA SER A 117 -10.03 15.54 15.61
C SER A 117 -11.18 14.60 15.21
N SER A 118 -10.93 13.77 14.20
CA SER A 118 -11.84 12.76 13.69
C SER A 118 -11.85 11.51 14.59
N LEU A 119 -10.77 11.21 15.30
CA LEU A 119 -10.73 10.16 16.32
C LEU A 119 -11.44 10.64 17.60
N VAL A 120 -12.34 9.79 18.10
CA VAL A 120 -13.11 10.06 19.32
C VAL A 120 -12.52 9.34 20.52
N LYS A 121 -12.25 8.03 20.40
CA LYS A 121 -11.77 7.19 21.51
C LYS A 121 -11.17 5.89 20.99
N ILE A 122 -10.05 5.47 21.58
CA ILE A 122 -9.48 4.12 21.40
C ILE A 122 -9.66 3.34 22.71
N THR A 123 -10.01 2.07 22.58
CA THR A 123 -10.18 1.11 23.69
C THR A 123 -9.68 -0.25 23.24
N ASP A 124 -9.51 -1.21 24.14
CA ASP A 124 -9.11 -2.57 23.76
C ASP A 124 -10.15 -3.27 22.87
N GLU A 125 -11.39 -2.76 22.81
CA GLU A 125 -12.43 -3.24 21.90
C GLU A 125 -12.35 -2.72 20.46
N GLY A 126 -11.61 -1.63 20.23
CA GLY A 126 -11.56 -0.96 18.93
C GLY A 126 -11.53 0.56 19.02
N ALA A 127 -11.78 1.20 17.88
CA ALA A 127 -11.70 2.64 17.70
C ALA A 127 -13.04 3.27 17.34
N TRP A 128 -13.38 4.35 18.05
CA TRP A 128 -14.47 5.25 17.72
C TRP A 128 -13.96 6.45 16.94
N PHE A 129 -14.58 6.75 15.82
CA PHE A 129 -14.21 7.89 14.97
C PHE A 129 -15.44 8.56 14.36
N LYS A 130 -15.25 9.76 13.82
CA LYS A 130 -16.26 10.49 13.06
C LYS A 130 -15.95 10.37 11.57
N SER A 131 -16.97 10.06 10.79
CA SER A 131 -16.94 10.11 9.34
C SER A 131 -16.56 11.51 8.86
N TYR A 132 -15.55 11.62 8.00
CA TYR A 132 -15.20 12.90 7.36
C TYR A 132 -16.24 13.36 6.33
N ARG A 133 -17.17 12.49 5.94
CA ARG A 133 -18.19 12.78 4.91
C ARG A 133 -19.42 13.47 5.49
N ASP A 134 -19.89 13.01 6.65
CA ASP A 134 -21.18 13.40 7.22
C ASP A 134 -21.15 13.57 8.75
N GLY A 135 -19.98 13.41 9.39
CA GLY A 135 -19.81 13.61 10.82
C GLY A 135 -20.38 12.51 11.71
N ARG A 136 -20.98 11.45 11.15
CA ARG A 136 -21.54 10.34 11.94
C ARG A 136 -20.45 9.66 12.76
N LYS A 137 -20.78 9.32 14.00
CA LYS A 137 -19.89 8.57 14.90
C LYS A 137 -20.01 7.08 14.56
N LEU A 138 -18.87 6.45 14.31
CA LEU A 138 -18.72 5.05 13.92
C LEU A 138 -17.78 4.34 14.88
N PHE A 139 -17.94 3.03 14.99
CA PHE A 139 -17.08 2.14 15.75
C PHE A 139 -16.51 1.07 14.84
N LEU A 140 -15.21 0.81 14.96
CA LEU A 140 -14.52 -0.26 14.25
C LEU A 140 -13.75 -1.11 15.25
N SER A 141 -14.18 -2.37 15.38
CA SER A 141 -13.47 -3.42 16.11
C SER A 141 -12.65 -4.27 15.14
N PRO A 142 -11.72 -5.10 15.64
CA PRO A 142 -11.03 -6.11 14.84
C PRO A 142 -11.98 -6.97 13.99
N GLU A 143 -13.05 -7.48 14.60
CA GLU A 143 -14.04 -8.35 13.93
C GLU A 143 -14.84 -7.60 12.87
N LEU A 144 -15.26 -6.35 13.15
CA LEU A 144 -15.99 -5.53 12.18
C LEU A 144 -15.10 -5.15 10.98
N SER A 145 -13.81 -4.89 11.21
CA SER A 145 -12.85 -4.65 10.13
C SER A 145 -12.69 -5.89 9.24
N VAL A 146 -12.52 -7.08 9.84
CA VAL A 146 -12.44 -8.34 9.08
C VAL A 146 -13.76 -8.61 8.35
N GLN A 147 -14.92 -8.42 8.99
CA GLN A 147 -16.21 -8.62 8.35
C GLN A 147 -16.40 -7.68 7.15
N ALA A 148 -16.02 -6.42 7.27
CA ALA A 148 -16.08 -5.47 6.16
C ALA A 148 -15.19 -5.91 4.99
N GLN A 149 -13.94 -6.32 5.25
CA GLN A 149 -13.04 -6.83 4.23
C GLN A 149 -13.55 -8.14 3.59
N LYS A 150 -14.27 -8.97 4.36
CA LYS A 150 -14.96 -10.16 3.85
C LYS A 150 -16.09 -9.83 2.89
N ASP A 151 -16.89 -8.83 3.24
CA ASP A 151 -18.01 -8.37 2.42
C ASP A 151 -17.53 -7.61 1.16
N LEU A 152 -16.36 -6.97 1.24
CA LEU A 152 -15.65 -6.42 0.08
C LEU A 152 -15.06 -7.51 -0.83
N GLY A 153 -14.83 -8.73 -0.33
CA GLY A 153 -14.35 -9.86 -1.13
C GLY A 153 -12.93 -9.68 -1.68
N ALA A 154 -12.01 -9.12 -0.90
CA ALA A 154 -10.58 -9.00 -1.24
C ALA A 154 -9.84 -10.34 -1.11
N ASP A 155 -8.79 -10.58 -1.89
CA ASP A 155 -7.98 -11.81 -1.77
C ASP A 155 -7.06 -11.80 -0.56
N ILE A 156 -6.52 -10.62 -0.21
CA ILE A 156 -5.64 -10.43 0.94
C ILE A 156 -6.25 -9.36 1.84
N ILE A 157 -6.34 -9.65 3.14
CA ILE A 157 -6.89 -8.76 4.15
C ILE A 157 -5.83 -8.44 5.21
N ILE A 158 -5.81 -7.20 5.68
CA ILE A 158 -4.91 -6.74 6.74
C ILE A 158 -5.73 -6.56 8.03
N PRO A 159 -5.31 -7.15 9.15
CA PRO A 159 -6.01 -7.01 10.43
C PRO A 159 -5.91 -5.58 10.98
N LEU A 160 -6.83 -5.24 11.88
CA LEU A 160 -6.86 -3.92 12.50
C LEU A 160 -5.65 -3.71 13.42
N ASP A 161 -4.93 -2.63 13.19
CA ASP A 161 -3.76 -2.19 13.94
C ASP A 161 -3.93 -0.74 14.41
N GLU A 162 -3.16 -0.34 15.41
CA GLU A 162 -3.10 1.05 15.85
C GLU A 162 -1.84 1.73 15.30
N LEU A 163 -2.02 2.73 14.45
CA LEU A 163 -0.91 3.53 13.94
C LEU A 163 -0.68 4.76 14.81
N LEU A 164 0.52 4.85 15.36
CA LEU A 164 0.95 5.99 16.16
C LEU A 164 1.64 7.09 15.35
N PRO A 165 1.51 8.36 15.77
CA PRO A 165 2.35 9.44 15.25
C PRO A 165 3.83 9.22 15.64
N PHE A 166 4.72 9.88 14.91
CA PHE A 166 6.17 9.72 15.11
C PHE A 166 6.60 10.18 16.52
N HIS A 167 5.97 11.23 17.04
CA HIS A 167 6.22 11.74 18.39
C HIS A 167 5.16 11.23 19.37
N THR A 168 5.36 9.99 19.84
CA THR A 168 4.50 9.37 20.85
C THR A 168 5.28 9.09 22.12
N ASP A 169 4.62 9.25 23.27
CA ASP A 169 5.18 8.87 24.56
C ASP A 169 5.53 7.37 24.59
N GLN A 170 6.65 7.02 25.24
CA GLN A 170 7.17 5.65 25.22
C GLN A 170 6.21 4.65 25.89
N GLU A 171 5.55 5.03 26.98
CA GLU A 171 4.60 4.16 27.68
C GLU A 171 3.36 3.89 26.79
N TYR A 172 2.85 4.94 26.14
CA TYR A 172 1.74 4.78 25.20
C TYR A 172 2.15 3.96 23.97
N PHE A 173 3.38 4.13 23.48
CA PHE A 173 3.92 3.35 22.37
C PHE A 173 3.94 1.85 22.66
N LEU A 174 4.42 1.44 23.84
CA LEU A 174 4.41 0.03 24.27
C LEU A 174 2.99 -0.51 24.44
N THR A 175 2.09 0.31 24.96
CA THR A 175 0.66 -0.03 25.10
C THR A 175 0.00 -0.25 23.74
N SER A 176 0.27 0.62 22.76
CA SER A 176 -0.27 0.51 21.40
C SER A 176 0.30 -0.71 20.65
N CYS A 177 1.59 -1.00 20.78
CA CYS A 177 2.17 -2.22 20.21
C CYS A 177 1.47 -3.47 20.78
N SER A 178 1.28 -3.52 22.10
CA SER A 178 0.58 -4.63 22.76
C SER A 178 -0.87 -4.75 22.31
N ARG A 179 -1.60 -3.63 22.23
CA ARG A 179 -2.99 -3.58 21.76
C ARG A 179 -3.13 -4.07 20.32
N THR A 180 -2.19 -3.69 19.45
CA THR A 180 -2.16 -4.13 18.06
C THR A 180 -2.13 -5.65 17.97
N TYR A 181 -1.23 -6.33 18.69
CA TYR A 181 -1.17 -7.79 18.64
C TYR A 181 -2.41 -8.47 19.24
N VAL A 182 -3.05 -7.87 20.25
CA VAL A 182 -4.36 -8.33 20.76
C VAL A 182 -5.44 -8.21 19.68
N TRP A 183 -5.49 -7.08 18.96
CA TRP A 183 -6.43 -6.86 17.87
C TRP A 183 -6.18 -7.77 16.67
N GLU A 184 -4.93 -8.00 16.31
CA GLU A 184 -4.56 -8.93 15.24
C GLU A 184 -4.96 -10.36 15.58
N LYS A 185 -4.75 -10.80 16.82
CA LYS A 185 -5.18 -12.13 17.27
C LYS A 185 -6.69 -12.30 17.17
N ARG A 186 -7.46 -11.31 17.65
CA ARG A 186 -8.93 -11.28 17.50
C ARG A 186 -9.36 -11.32 16.03
N SER A 187 -8.68 -10.56 15.17
CA SER A 187 -8.93 -10.53 13.73
C SER A 187 -8.70 -11.92 13.11
N LEU A 188 -7.59 -12.57 13.44
CA LEU A 188 -7.23 -13.89 12.94
C LEU A 188 -8.22 -14.96 13.40
N GLU A 189 -8.57 -14.97 14.68
CA GLU A 189 -9.56 -15.90 15.24
C GLU A 189 -10.94 -15.73 14.58
N TYR A 190 -11.37 -14.49 14.33
CA TYR A 190 -12.62 -14.22 13.62
C TYR A 190 -12.55 -14.61 12.14
N HIS A 191 -11.43 -14.35 11.48
CA HIS A 191 -11.22 -14.73 10.08
C HIS A 191 -11.28 -16.25 9.89
N ARG A 192 -10.56 -17.01 10.73
CA ARG A 192 -10.46 -18.48 10.63
C ARG A 192 -11.77 -19.23 10.81
N LYS A 193 -12.78 -18.62 11.46
CA LYS A 193 -14.13 -19.19 11.55
C LYS A 193 -14.82 -19.31 10.18
N ASP A 194 -14.49 -18.42 9.25
CA ASP A 194 -15.03 -18.38 7.89
C ASP A 194 -14.06 -17.66 6.94
N PRO A 195 -13.03 -18.33 6.38
CA PRO A 195 -11.99 -17.65 5.61
C PRO A 195 -12.42 -17.07 4.25
N ARG A 196 -13.54 -17.52 3.67
CA ARG A 196 -14.07 -17.09 2.35
C ARG A 196 -13.04 -17.01 1.20
N HIS A 197 -12.05 -17.89 1.18
CA HIS A 197 -10.92 -17.86 0.21
C HIS A 197 -10.04 -16.62 0.27
N GLN A 198 -10.10 -15.86 1.35
CA GLN A 198 -9.26 -14.71 1.60
C GLN A 198 -8.12 -15.14 2.52
N SER A 199 -6.98 -14.48 2.37
CA SER A 199 -5.80 -14.71 3.19
C SER A 199 -5.49 -13.50 4.04
N MET A 200 -4.90 -13.71 5.21
CA MET A 200 -4.61 -12.64 6.17
C MET A 200 -3.11 -12.47 6.36
N TYR A 201 -2.62 -11.24 6.23
CA TYR A 201 -1.23 -10.92 6.56
C TYR A 201 -1.16 -10.24 7.92
N GLY A 202 -0.37 -10.77 8.86
CA GLY A 202 -0.14 -10.14 10.16
C GLY A 202 0.75 -8.90 10.03
N VAL A 203 0.56 -7.88 10.87
CA VAL A 203 1.29 -6.61 10.77
C VAL A 203 2.37 -6.52 11.85
N ILE A 204 3.60 -6.40 11.41
CA ILE A 204 4.74 -6.25 12.31
C ILE A 204 4.90 -4.78 12.65
N HIS A 205 4.63 -4.47 13.92
CA HIS A 205 4.83 -3.17 14.54
C HIS A 205 6.11 -3.14 15.37
N GLY A 206 6.35 -2.02 16.07
CA GLY A 206 7.53 -1.83 16.91
C GLY A 206 8.36 -0.60 16.57
N GLY A 207 7.89 0.27 15.67
CA GLY A 207 8.52 1.56 15.39
C GLY A 207 10.00 1.44 15.05
N LEU A 208 10.83 2.27 15.69
CA LEU A 208 12.30 2.24 15.58
C LEU A 208 12.97 1.35 16.63
N ASP A 209 12.21 0.69 17.52
CA ASP A 209 12.75 -0.13 18.61
C ASP A 209 13.02 -1.57 18.13
N PRO A 210 14.28 -2.01 18.08
CA PRO A 210 14.63 -3.36 17.63
C PRO A 210 13.99 -4.49 18.46
N GLU A 211 13.83 -4.31 19.76
CA GLU A 211 13.22 -5.32 20.63
C GLU A 211 11.72 -5.44 20.33
N GLN A 212 11.04 -4.31 20.17
CA GLN A 212 9.62 -4.33 19.79
C GLN A 212 9.41 -4.94 18.40
N ARG A 213 10.31 -4.67 17.46
CA ARG A 213 10.30 -5.34 16.15
C ARG A 213 10.46 -6.86 16.27
N ARG A 214 11.35 -7.35 17.14
CA ARG A 214 11.49 -8.80 17.39
C ARG A 214 10.23 -9.41 18.02
N ILE A 215 9.61 -8.71 18.96
CA ILE A 215 8.33 -9.14 19.56
C ILE A 215 7.26 -9.26 18.47
N GLY A 216 7.16 -8.27 17.58
CA GLY A 216 6.22 -8.30 16.46
C GLY A 216 6.47 -9.42 15.47
N VAL A 217 7.73 -9.65 15.08
CA VAL A 217 8.08 -10.77 14.20
C VAL A 217 7.68 -12.09 14.84
N ARG A 218 8.03 -12.31 16.12
CA ARG A 218 7.68 -13.55 16.83
C ARG A 218 6.16 -13.76 16.86
N PHE A 219 5.38 -12.73 17.17
CA PHE A 219 3.92 -12.83 17.17
C PHE A 219 3.36 -13.24 15.79
N VAL A 220 3.79 -12.58 14.71
CA VAL A 220 3.29 -12.85 13.36
C VAL A 220 3.75 -14.23 12.84
N GLU A 221 4.95 -14.68 13.20
CA GLU A 221 5.47 -15.98 12.78
C GLU A 221 4.86 -17.15 13.57
N ASP A 222 4.61 -16.98 14.87
CA ASP A 222 4.03 -18.01 15.75
C ASP A 222 2.52 -18.23 15.50
N GLU A 223 1.83 -17.24 14.95
CA GLU A 223 0.42 -17.32 14.58
C GLU A 223 0.25 -17.73 13.09
N PRO A 224 -0.85 -18.42 12.73
CA PRO A 224 -1.05 -18.97 11.39
C PRO A 224 -1.56 -17.92 10.38
N PHE A 225 -0.81 -16.83 10.22
CA PHE A 225 -0.99 -15.86 9.13
C PHE A 225 -0.44 -16.40 7.80
N ASP A 226 -1.03 -15.98 6.69
CA ASP A 226 -0.64 -16.41 5.34
C ASP A 226 0.55 -15.60 4.78
N GLY A 227 0.85 -14.46 5.39
CA GLY A 227 1.94 -13.57 5.02
C GLY A 227 2.24 -12.54 6.10
N SER A 228 3.27 -11.74 5.86
CA SER A 228 3.76 -10.77 6.84
C SER A 228 3.77 -9.37 6.22
N ALA A 229 3.10 -8.42 6.85
CA ALA A 229 3.18 -7.01 6.51
C ALA A 229 4.11 -6.30 7.49
N ILE A 230 4.94 -5.37 7.02
CA ILE A 230 5.77 -4.52 7.86
C ILE A 230 5.13 -3.12 7.87
N GLY A 231 4.67 -2.71 9.04
CA GLY A 231 3.97 -1.45 9.25
C GLY A 231 4.58 -0.60 10.37
N GLY A 232 3.79 0.36 10.85
CA GLY A 232 4.19 1.30 11.89
C GLY A 232 5.18 2.36 11.40
N SER A 233 5.83 3.05 12.35
CA SER A 233 6.89 4.01 12.01
C SER A 233 8.11 3.30 11.45
N LEU A 234 8.50 3.66 10.22
CA LEU A 234 9.66 3.14 9.50
C LEU A 234 10.84 4.12 9.52
N GLY A 235 10.79 5.16 10.37
CA GLY A 235 11.83 6.17 10.44
C GLY A 235 11.63 7.36 9.49
N ARG A 236 12.54 8.33 9.60
CA ARG A 236 12.47 9.64 8.94
C ARG A 236 13.21 9.70 7.62
N ASN A 237 14.15 8.80 7.41
CA ASN A 237 15.03 8.78 6.27
C ASN A 237 15.30 7.33 5.84
N LEU A 238 15.94 7.18 4.68
CA LEU A 238 16.22 5.88 4.09
C LEU A 238 17.13 5.00 4.96
N GLN A 239 18.02 5.61 5.75
CA GLN A 239 18.92 4.87 6.63
C GLN A 239 18.16 4.22 7.79
N GLU A 240 17.37 5.01 8.54
CA GLU A 240 16.54 4.50 9.62
C GLU A 240 15.58 3.41 9.13
N MET A 241 14.96 3.63 7.96
CA MET A 241 14.10 2.63 7.32
C MET A 241 14.85 1.35 6.98
N SER A 242 16.04 1.47 6.41
CA SER A 242 16.88 0.31 6.08
C SER A 242 17.25 -0.49 7.33
N GLU A 243 17.59 0.18 8.42
CA GLU A 243 17.93 -0.48 9.69
C GLU A 243 16.73 -1.25 10.27
N VAL A 244 15.55 -0.62 10.31
CA VAL A 244 14.31 -1.25 10.79
C VAL A 244 13.93 -2.44 9.93
N VAL A 245 13.90 -2.28 8.60
CA VAL A 245 13.50 -3.34 7.68
C VAL A 245 14.50 -4.50 7.72
N LYS A 246 15.81 -4.21 7.76
CA LYS A 246 16.85 -5.23 7.88
C LYS A 246 16.73 -6.06 9.16
N ILE A 247 16.50 -5.41 10.30
CA ILE A 247 16.31 -6.10 11.59
C ILE A 247 15.06 -6.96 11.52
N THR A 248 13.94 -6.40 11.06
CA THR A 248 12.66 -7.10 10.98
C THR A 248 12.74 -8.35 10.10
N THR A 249 13.25 -8.19 8.88
CA THR A 249 13.32 -9.27 7.87
C THR A 249 14.32 -10.36 8.24
N SER A 250 15.33 -10.08 9.05
CA SER A 250 16.31 -11.09 9.48
C SER A 250 15.72 -12.24 10.31
N PHE A 251 14.54 -12.03 10.90
CA PHE A 251 13.84 -13.02 11.72
C PHE A 251 12.62 -13.65 11.02
N LEU A 252 12.28 -13.21 9.80
CA LEU A 252 11.10 -13.70 9.09
C LEU A 252 11.34 -15.02 8.36
N SER A 253 10.30 -15.86 8.30
CA SER A 253 10.30 -17.01 7.41
C SER A 253 10.44 -16.58 5.96
N LYS A 254 11.16 -17.42 5.20
CA LYS A 254 11.34 -17.25 3.75
C LYS A 254 10.20 -17.88 2.94
N GLU A 255 9.33 -18.63 3.62
CA GLU A 255 8.21 -19.38 3.01
C GLU A 255 6.94 -18.54 2.88
N ARG A 256 6.90 -17.37 3.53
CA ARG A 256 5.77 -16.44 3.48
C ARG A 256 6.16 -15.16 2.72
N PRO A 257 5.21 -14.55 1.99
CA PRO A 257 5.43 -13.28 1.31
C PRO A 257 5.50 -12.12 2.31
N VAL A 258 6.35 -11.14 2.02
CA VAL A 258 6.54 -9.95 2.86
C VAL A 258 6.09 -8.68 2.13
N HIS A 259 5.11 -7.98 2.70
CA HIS A 259 4.60 -6.71 2.19
C HIS A 259 5.11 -5.53 3.02
N LEU A 260 5.68 -4.49 2.40
CA LEU A 260 6.10 -3.28 3.09
C LEU A 260 5.09 -2.15 2.84
N LEU A 261 4.38 -1.75 3.90
CA LEU A 261 3.27 -0.82 3.81
C LEU A 261 3.72 0.62 3.55
N GLY A 262 3.09 1.28 2.57
CA GLY A 262 3.15 2.73 2.36
C GLY A 262 4.39 3.27 1.65
N ILE A 263 5.17 2.42 0.97
CA ILE A 263 6.39 2.81 0.25
C ILE A 263 6.14 2.90 -1.26
N GLY A 264 6.51 4.03 -1.87
CA GLY A 264 6.27 4.25 -3.31
C GLY A 264 7.31 5.07 -4.06
N ASP A 265 8.32 5.61 -3.39
CA ASP A 265 9.44 6.24 -4.08
C ASP A 265 10.47 5.19 -4.50
N LEU A 266 11.03 5.38 -5.69
CA LEU A 266 11.98 4.44 -6.27
C LEU A 266 13.25 4.22 -5.41
N PRO A 267 13.89 5.24 -4.81
CA PRO A 267 15.05 5.03 -3.96
C PRO A 267 14.78 4.07 -2.80
N SER A 268 13.63 4.22 -2.13
CA SER A 268 13.25 3.32 -1.04
C SER A 268 12.97 1.90 -1.55
N ILE A 269 12.24 1.74 -2.65
CA ILE A 269 11.96 0.42 -3.22
C ILE A 269 13.27 -0.31 -3.57
N TYR A 270 14.19 0.34 -4.30
CA TYR A 270 15.47 -0.27 -4.66
C TYR A 270 16.28 -0.69 -3.43
N ALA A 271 16.29 0.12 -2.37
CA ALA A 271 17.00 -0.21 -1.13
C ALA A 271 16.34 -1.38 -0.38
N MET A 272 15.01 -1.44 -0.35
CA MET A 272 14.27 -2.41 0.47
C MET A 272 14.16 -3.80 -0.16
N VAL A 273 14.17 -3.90 -1.49
CA VAL A 273 14.12 -5.20 -2.19
C VAL A 273 15.27 -6.11 -1.75
N GLY A 274 16.46 -5.56 -1.51
CA GLY A 274 17.63 -6.29 -1.03
C GLY A 274 17.43 -6.95 0.35
N PHE A 275 16.43 -6.52 1.12
CA PHE A 275 16.04 -7.11 2.41
C PHE A 275 14.94 -8.18 2.28
N GLY A 276 14.60 -8.60 1.06
CA GLY A 276 13.66 -9.70 0.82
C GLY A 276 12.19 -9.30 0.93
N ILE A 277 11.87 -8.04 0.62
CA ILE A 277 10.50 -7.53 0.49
C ILE A 277 9.91 -7.96 -0.85
N ASP A 278 8.70 -8.52 -0.81
CA ASP A 278 7.98 -9.08 -1.96
C ASP A 278 6.94 -8.13 -2.56
N SER A 279 6.48 -7.12 -1.82
CA SER A 279 5.58 -6.12 -2.38
C SER A 279 5.57 -4.81 -1.61
N PHE A 280 5.19 -3.73 -2.30
CA PHE A 280 5.10 -2.36 -1.78
C PHE A 280 3.80 -1.72 -2.26
N ASP A 281 3.14 -0.91 -1.44
CA ASP A 281 1.98 -0.14 -1.88
C ASP A 281 2.18 1.37 -1.77
N SER A 282 1.61 2.13 -2.71
CA SER A 282 1.51 3.57 -2.54
C SER A 282 0.50 4.24 -3.47
N SER A 283 -0.08 5.33 -2.98
CA SER A 283 -0.79 6.29 -3.83
C SER A 283 0.15 7.29 -4.54
N TYR A 284 1.44 7.27 -4.24
CA TYR A 284 2.42 8.24 -4.73
C TYR A 284 2.40 8.40 -6.26
N PRO A 285 2.43 7.35 -7.09
CA PRO A 285 2.53 7.53 -8.55
C PRO A 285 1.34 8.29 -9.14
N THR A 286 0.11 7.97 -8.73
CA THR A 286 -1.09 8.68 -9.18
C THR A 286 -1.18 10.07 -8.55
N LYS A 287 -0.77 10.24 -7.28
CA LYS A 287 -0.71 11.56 -6.63
C LYS A 287 0.27 12.48 -7.33
N ALA A 288 1.47 12.00 -7.64
CA ALA A 288 2.51 12.70 -8.39
C ALA A 288 2.00 13.12 -9.79
N ALA A 289 1.39 12.17 -10.52
CA ALA A 289 0.81 12.41 -11.83
C ALA A 289 -0.19 13.57 -11.82
N ARG A 290 -1.17 13.56 -10.90
CA ARG A 290 -2.18 14.61 -10.79
C ARG A 290 -1.62 16.00 -10.47
N HIS A 291 -0.40 16.07 -9.93
CA HIS A 291 0.32 17.32 -9.67
C HIS A 291 1.38 17.65 -10.73
N GLY A 292 1.37 16.96 -11.87
CA GLY A 292 2.27 17.22 -13.00
C GLY A 292 3.70 16.73 -12.79
N LEU A 293 3.92 15.77 -11.88
CA LEU A 293 5.19 15.08 -11.73
C LEU A 293 5.09 13.71 -12.42
N ILE A 294 5.81 13.57 -13.53
CA ILE A 294 5.81 12.39 -14.39
C ILE A 294 7.06 11.55 -14.09
N LEU A 295 6.89 10.27 -13.81
CA LEU A 295 7.99 9.35 -13.54
C LEU A 295 8.61 8.87 -14.85
N SER A 296 9.93 8.80 -14.93
CA SER A 296 10.64 8.31 -16.12
C SER A 296 11.99 7.73 -15.73
N LYS A 297 12.57 6.90 -16.62
CA LYS A 297 13.91 6.31 -16.40
C LYS A 297 15.01 7.36 -16.24
N ALA A 298 14.91 8.48 -16.96
CA ALA A 298 15.85 9.61 -16.86
C ALA A 298 15.63 10.48 -15.60
N GLY A 299 14.71 10.10 -14.73
CA GLY A 299 14.32 10.84 -13.53
C GLY A 299 12.97 11.55 -13.68
N PRO A 300 12.48 12.18 -12.60
CA PRO A 300 11.16 12.77 -12.57
C PRO A 300 11.08 14.05 -13.42
N ILE A 301 10.03 14.14 -14.24
CA ILE A 301 9.72 15.27 -15.12
C ILE A 301 8.65 16.15 -14.47
N LYS A 302 8.98 17.42 -14.22
CA LYS A 302 8.00 18.44 -13.81
C LYS A 302 7.36 19.05 -15.05
N ILE A 303 6.29 18.45 -15.57
CA ILE A 303 5.75 18.75 -16.90
C ILE A 303 5.27 20.20 -17.07
N GLY A 304 4.95 20.89 -15.97
CA GLY A 304 4.56 22.30 -15.97
C GLY A 304 5.67 23.30 -16.31
N GLN A 305 6.94 22.87 -16.40
CA GLN A 305 8.09 23.72 -16.70
C GLN A 305 8.04 24.30 -18.12
N GLN A 306 8.59 25.50 -18.32
CA GLN A 306 8.56 26.19 -19.62
C GLN A 306 9.30 25.43 -20.73
N LYS A 307 10.38 24.71 -20.41
CA LYS A 307 11.16 23.94 -21.39
C LYS A 307 10.35 22.91 -22.18
N TYR A 308 9.22 22.46 -21.64
CA TYR A 308 8.33 21.52 -22.32
C TYR A 308 7.27 22.19 -23.20
N SER A 309 7.22 23.53 -23.33
CA SER A 309 6.16 24.23 -24.07
C SER A 309 6.12 23.92 -25.56
N GLN A 310 7.25 23.54 -26.15
CA GLN A 310 7.40 23.19 -27.57
C GLN A 310 8.05 21.80 -27.74
N ASP A 311 8.09 20.99 -26.67
CA ASP A 311 8.66 19.65 -26.73
C ASP A 311 7.63 18.68 -27.34
N SER A 312 7.78 18.40 -28.63
CA SER A 312 6.92 17.49 -29.39
C SER A 312 7.20 16.02 -29.11
N SER A 313 8.25 15.69 -28.35
CA SER A 313 8.52 14.30 -27.95
C SER A 313 7.47 13.77 -26.98
N THR A 314 7.23 12.47 -27.03
CA THR A 314 6.45 11.77 -26.01
C THR A 314 7.17 11.78 -24.66
N ILE A 315 6.49 11.36 -23.60
CA ILE A 315 7.11 11.30 -22.26
C ILE A 315 8.38 10.42 -22.31
N ASP A 316 8.27 9.23 -22.88
CA ASP A 316 9.35 8.26 -23.08
C ASP A 316 9.09 7.49 -24.39
N PRO A 317 9.95 7.60 -25.41
CA PRO A 317 9.79 6.90 -26.69
C PRO A 317 9.85 5.37 -26.58
N SER A 318 10.45 4.83 -25.51
CA SER A 318 10.56 3.39 -25.27
C SER A 318 9.41 2.83 -24.43
N CYS A 319 8.52 3.69 -23.92
CA CYS A 319 7.42 3.28 -23.07
C CYS A 319 6.23 2.78 -23.91
N SER A 320 5.69 1.62 -23.52
CA SER A 320 4.57 0.97 -24.20
C SER A 320 3.20 1.32 -23.57
N CYS A 321 3.14 2.26 -22.63
CA CYS A 321 1.88 2.69 -22.05
C CYS A 321 0.99 3.40 -23.07
N LEU A 322 -0.33 3.36 -22.86
CA LEU A 322 -1.31 4.00 -23.74
C LEU A 322 -1.01 5.49 -23.99
N THR A 323 -0.53 6.23 -22.98
CA THR A 323 -0.16 7.65 -23.14
C THR A 323 0.95 7.84 -24.18
N CYS A 324 2.01 7.03 -24.10
CA CYS A 324 3.14 7.12 -25.02
C CYS A 324 2.79 6.58 -26.41
N LEU A 325 2.07 5.46 -26.49
CA LEU A 325 1.62 4.88 -27.75
C LEU A 325 0.65 5.80 -28.51
N SER A 326 -0.17 6.56 -27.80
CA SER A 326 -1.07 7.56 -28.40
C SER A 326 -0.34 8.81 -28.92
N GLY A 327 0.99 8.87 -28.80
CA GLY A 327 1.78 10.00 -29.27
C GLY A 327 1.57 11.28 -28.46
N ILE A 328 1.10 11.18 -27.20
CA ILE A 328 0.88 12.34 -26.34
C ILE A 328 2.21 13.03 -26.06
N SER A 329 2.40 14.20 -26.66
CA SER A 329 3.62 14.99 -26.51
C SER A 329 3.69 15.67 -25.15
N ARG A 330 4.91 15.95 -24.69
CA ARG A 330 5.16 16.71 -23.47
C ARG A 330 4.60 18.13 -23.56
N ALA A 331 4.63 18.75 -24.74
CA ALA A 331 3.99 20.04 -25.00
C ALA A 331 2.48 20.02 -24.80
N TYR A 332 1.79 19.02 -25.37
CA TYR A 332 0.35 18.89 -25.20
C TYR A 332 -0.01 18.58 -23.74
N LEU A 333 0.70 17.64 -23.11
CA LEU A 333 0.46 17.31 -21.71
C LEU A 333 0.67 18.52 -20.80
N ARG A 334 1.75 19.30 -21.01
CA ARG A 334 1.97 20.57 -20.30
C ARG A 334 0.82 21.54 -20.51
N HIS A 335 0.36 21.71 -21.74
CA HIS A 335 -0.78 22.58 -22.05
C HIS A 335 -2.00 22.17 -21.23
N LEU A 336 -2.38 20.89 -21.22
CA LEU A 336 -3.51 20.38 -20.44
C LEU A 336 -3.36 20.70 -18.94
N PHE A 337 -2.16 20.53 -18.36
CA PHE A 337 -1.91 20.94 -16.97
C PHE A 337 -2.06 22.46 -16.74
N LYS A 338 -1.65 23.29 -17.71
CA LYS A 338 -1.77 24.76 -17.59
C LYS A 338 -3.22 25.22 -17.64
N VAL A 339 -4.04 24.60 -18.49
CA VAL A 339 -5.47 24.92 -18.60
C VAL A 339 -6.35 24.11 -17.63
N ARG A 340 -5.75 23.25 -16.80
CA ARG A 340 -6.41 22.41 -15.78
C ARG A 340 -7.43 21.42 -16.34
N GLU A 341 -7.15 20.90 -17.53
CA GLU A 341 -7.97 19.85 -18.14
C GLU A 341 -7.85 18.54 -17.35
N PRO A 342 -8.96 17.87 -16.98
CA PRO A 342 -8.93 16.59 -16.25
C PRO A 342 -8.12 15.51 -16.97
N ASN A 343 -8.10 15.54 -18.31
CA ASN A 343 -7.35 14.62 -19.14
C ASN A 343 -5.84 14.65 -18.87
N ALA A 344 -5.29 15.78 -18.37
CA ALA A 344 -3.88 15.87 -17.99
C ALA A 344 -3.52 14.82 -16.93
N ALA A 345 -4.36 14.70 -15.91
CA ALA A 345 -4.20 13.77 -14.81
C ALA A 345 -4.37 12.31 -15.26
N ILE A 346 -5.27 12.05 -16.21
CA ILE A 346 -5.51 10.71 -16.75
C ILE A 346 -4.26 10.21 -17.48
N TRP A 347 -3.80 10.97 -18.48
CA TRP A 347 -2.59 10.63 -19.26
C TRP A 347 -1.36 10.46 -18.38
N ALA A 348 -1.16 11.35 -17.40
CA ALA A 348 -0.06 11.25 -16.47
C ALA A 348 -0.15 10.02 -15.55
N SER A 349 -1.36 9.65 -15.10
CA SER A 349 -1.54 8.54 -14.14
C SER A 349 -1.32 7.19 -14.81
N ILE A 350 -1.82 7.02 -16.04
CA ILE A 350 -1.57 5.83 -16.87
C ILE A 350 -0.07 5.62 -17.04
N HIS A 351 0.67 6.67 -17.46
CA HIS A 351 2.12 6.59 -17.65
C HIS A 351 2.85 6.26 -16.35
N ASN A 352 2.55 6.97 -15.25
CA ASN A 352 3.25 6.76 -13.98
C ASN A 352 3.04 5.35 -13.42
N LEU A 353 1.82 4.79 -13.53
CA LEU A 353 1.58 3.42 -13.06
C LEU A 353 2.29 2.39 -13.94
N HIS A 354 2.21 2.53 -15.25
CA HIS A 354 2.94 1.64 -16.17
C HIS A 354 4.45 1.69 -15.90
N HIS A 355 5.02 2.88 -15.67
CA HIS A 355 6.42 3.03 -15.30
C HIS A 355 6.77 2.25 -14.03
N MET A 356 5.94 2.30 -12.98
CA MET A 356 6.17 1.53 -11.76
C MET A 356 6.11 0.02 -12.00
N GLN A 357 5.15 -0.47 -12.82
CA GLN A 357 5.07 -1.89 -13.16
C GLN A 357 6.30 -2.34 -13.95
N GLN A 358 6.79 -1.52 -14.87
CA GLN A 358 8.00 -1.79 -15.63
C GLN A 358 9.25 -1.81 -14.74
N VAL A 359 9.36 -0.90 -13.76
CA VAL A 359 10.45 -0.94 -12.77
C VAL A 359 10.45 -2.25 -11.98
N MET A 360 9.28 -2.72 -11.52
CA MET A 360 9.20 -3.99 -10.79
C MET A 360 9.62 -5.17 -11.66
N LYS A 361 9.26 -5.17 -12.94
CA LYS A 361 9.71 -6.17 -13.91
C LYS A 361 11.24 -6.16 -14.04
N GLU A 362 11.85 -4.99 -14.18
CA GLU A 362 13.31 -4.83 -14.28
C GLU A 362 14.02 -5.29 -13.00
N ILE A 363 13.45 -5.01 -11.82
CA ILE A 363 13.95 -5.51 -10.54
C ILE A 363 13.91 -7.05 -10.50
N ARG A 364 12.80 -7.67 -10.91
CA ARG A 364 12.70 -9.15 -10.97
C ARG A 364 13.75 -9.75 -11.90
N GLU A 365 13.94 -9.15 -13.08
CA GLU A 365 14.97 -9.59 -14.04
C GLU A 365 16.39 -9.47 -13.46
N ALA A 366 16.69 -8.40 -12.73
CA ALA A 366 17.98 -8.20 -12.08
C ALA A 366 18.23 -9.21 -10.94
N ILE A 367 17.19 -9.52 -10.14
CA ILE A 367 17.28 -10.55 -9.09
C ILE A 367 17.54 -11.93 -9.71
N LEU A 368 16.84 -12.29 -10.79
CA LEU A 368 17.04 -13.56 -11.50
C LEU A 368 18.46 -13.72 -12.07
N LYS A 369 19.13 -12.60 -12.37
CA LYS A 369 20.53 -12.55 -12.84
C LYS A 369 21.56 -12.44 -11.71
N ASP A 370 21.14 -12.50 -10.43
CA ASP A 370 21.98 -12.26 -9.25
C ASP A 370 22.69 -10.89 -9.29
N GLU A 371 22.04 -9.85 -9.82
CA GLU A 371 22.59 -8.49 -9.90
C GLU A 371 22.33 -7.66 -8.64
N ILE A 372 21.19 -7.89 -7.98
CA ILE A 372 20.72 -7.24 -6.73
C ILE A 372 20.87 -8.19 -5.54
#